data_AF-A0A2N3ADP4-F1
#
_entry.id   AF-A0A2N3ADP4-F1
#
_cell.length_a   1.000
_cell.length_b   1.000
_cell.length_c   1.000
_cell.angle_alpha   90.00
_cell.angle_beta   90.00
_cell.angle_gamma   90.00
#
_symmetry.space_group_name_H-M   'P 1'
#
loop_
_entity.id
_entity.type
_entity.pdbx_description
1 polymer ?
#
loop_
_entity_poly.entity_id
_entity_poly.type
_entity_poly.pdbx_seq_one_letter_code
_entity_poly.pdbx_strand_id
1 'polypeptide(L)'
;MYQTLFKGTIFFSLLILTFLFNACSPPLPKEESQKHLRAFDNEMIQLFNRVGNTEAMRSLISLYKINEVPLPLFSFTGVDTITGYQTYDFQKSKGVYYFQADLNRLVKRGESDSVIILFPFKSRYDSLIRFVLSDYGETSTALQMMFPERLHATLYAGSTMLLKMNFQATIKHGMPAKILWHLVFADYNLRLSMKTRFMRTKGVTKVSLVMKESNKPVLNGDITTEVIVTDNNTLVFNKKKIDVEVYPIKIRLQSDYSFLEGKPSDFFSEFNRNSSFKIYNKSNRLMGDIKFTRLDGLDRVNLMFIYPDGSVENLEDMLLVARTILNMKIVNTNKF
;
A
#
# COMPACT_ATOMS: atom_id res chain seq x y z
N MET A 1 -31.27 56.50 -8.02
CA MET A 1 -31.13 55.13 -8.56
C MET A 1 -29.66 54.68 -8.65
N TYR A 2 -28.73 55.50 -9.15
CA TYR A 2 -27.29 55.15 -9.22
C TYR A 2 -26.59 55.01 -7.85
N GLN A 3 -26.93 55.83 -6.85
CA GLN A 3 -26.31 55.75 -5.51
C GLN A 3 -26.68 54.47 -4.73
N THR A 4 -27.87 53.92 -4.95
CA THR A 4 -28.34 52.68 -4.30
C THR A 4 -27.68 51.45 -4.91
N LEU A 5 -27.46 51.46 -6.22
CA LEU A 5 -26.70 50.42 -6.93
C LEU A 5 -25.24 50.39 -6.47
N PHE A 6 -24.57 51.54 -6.36
CA PHE A 6 -23.15 51.61 -5.97
C PHE A 6 -22.88 51.12 -4.53
N LYS A 7 -23.78 51.43 -3.57
CA LYS A 7 -23.69 50.93 -2.19
C LYS A 7 -23.91 49.41 -2.09
N GLY A 8 -24.79 48.86 -2.93
CA GLY A 8 -25.05 47.42 -3.00
C GLY A 8 -23.84 46.63 -3.50
N THR A 9 -23.14 47.13 -4.53
CA THR A 9 -21.94 46.47 -5.07
C THR A 9 -20.79 46.47 -4.07
N ILE A 10 -20.56 47.60 -3.37
CA ILE A 10 -19.51 47.69 -2.35
C ILE A 10 -19.77 46.70 -1.21
N PHE A 11 -21.01 46.64 -0.71
CA PHE A 11 -21.38 45.70 0.35
C PHE A 11 -21.19 44.24 -0.07
N PHE A 12 -21.61 43.87 -1.27
CA PHE A 12 -21.42 42.52 -1.80
C PHE A 12 -19.94 42.16 -1.99
N SER A 13 -19.13 43.10 -2.48
CA SER A 13 -17.68 42.89 -2.62
C SER A 13 -16.98 42.72 -1.26
N LEU A 14 -17.41 43.45 -0.22
CA LEU A 14 -16.88 43.30 1.15
C LEU A 14 -17.26 41.95 1.76
N LEU A 15 -18.47 41.47 1.46
CA LEU A 15 -18.99 40.17 1.91
C LEU A 15 -18.27 39.00 1.24
N ILE A 16 -17.96 39.13 -0.06
CA ILE A 16 -17.12 38.18 -0.80
C ILE A 16 -15.68 38.20 -0.26
N LEU A 17 -15.11 39.38 0.00
CA LEU A 17 -13.77 39.51 0.59
C LEU A 17 -13.70 38.88 1.99
N THR A 18 -14.67 39.14 2.87
CA THR A 18 -14.72 38.53 4.21
C THR A 18 -14.96 37.02 4.17
N PHE A 19 -15.73 36.50 3.21
CA PHE A 19 -15.83 35.06 2.99
C PHE A 19 -14.53 34.46 2.45
N LEU A 20 -13.84 35.14 1.52
CA LEU A 20 -12.56 34.70 0.98
C LEU A 20 -11.45 34.70 2.04
N PHE A 21 -11.45 35.66 2.97
CA PHE A 21 -10.51 35.74 4.08
C PHE A 21 -10.82 34.72 5.21
N ASN A 22 -12.09 34.38 5.45
CA ASN A 22 -12.47 33.39 6.48
C ASN A 22 -12.54 31.93 5.97
N ALA A 23 -12.55 31.69 4.67
CA ALA A 23 -12.66 30.33 4.11
C ALA A 23 -11.33 29.55 4.12
N CYS A 24 -10.20 30.18 4.44
CA CYS A 24 -8.91 29.50 4.54
C CYS A 24 -8.58 29.23 6.01
N SER A 25 -8.89 28.02 6.50
CA SER A 25 -8.52 27.63 7.86
C SER A 25 -7.01 27.85 8.07
N PRO A 26 -6.60 28.56 9.14
CA PRO A 26 -5.20 28.85 9.35
C PRO A 26 -4.40 27.55 9.51
N PRO A 27 -3.15 27.52 9.03
CA PRO A 27 -2.27 26.38 9.24
C PRO A 27 -2.09 26.08 10.73
N LEU A 28 -1.66 24.87 11.05
CA LEU A 28 -1.43 24.43 12.42
C LEU A 28 -0.06 24.94 12.92
N PRO A 29 0.02 25.43 14.17
CA PRO A 29 1.30 25.70 14.82
C PRO A 29 2.16 24.43 14.89
N LYS A 30 3.48 24.61 14.88
CA LYS A 30 4.46 23.51 14.95
C LYS A 30 4.16 22.50 16.05
N GLU A 31 3.92 22.96 17.28
CA GLU A 31 3.66 22.08 18.43
C GLU A 31 2.40 21.21 18.24
N GLU A 32 1.34 21.77 17.65
CA GLU A 32 0.10 21.04 17.37
C GLU A 32 0.31 20.03 16.24
N SER A 33 1.03 20.42 15.19
CA SER A 33 1.44 19.52 14.11
C SER A 33 2.28 18.34 14.63
N GLN A 34 3.24 18.59 15.52
CA GLN A 34 4.06 17.54 16.15
C GLN A 34 3.21 16.56 16.97
N LYS A 35 2.25 17.06 17.74
CA LYS A 35 1.31 16.20 18.50
C LYS A 35 0.52 15.28 17.56
N HIS A 36 0.01 15.82 16.44
CA HIS A 36 -0.71 15.03 15.44
C HIS A 36 0.17 14.02 14.72
N LEU A 37 1.42 14.36 14.38
CA LEU A 37 2.38 13.45 13.76
C LEU A 37 2.75 12.28 14.69
N ARG A 38 3.03 12.55 15.97
CA ARG A 38 3.29 11.50 16.96
C ARG A 38 2.07 10.62 17.21
N ALA A 39 0.87 11.21 17.24
CA ALA A 39 -0.37 10.44 17.33
C ALA A 39 -0.55 9.52 16.12
N PHE A 40 -0.28 10.01 14.90
CA PHE A 40 -0.29 9.18 13.69
C PHE A 40 0.71 8.01 13.77
N ASP A 41 1.96 8.26 14.17
CA ASP A 41 2.97 7.20 14.29
C ASP A 41 2.51 6.10 15.26
N ASN A 42 2.05 6.52 16.45
CA ASN A 42 1.52 5.61 17.46
C ASN A 42 0.33 4.79 16.94
N GLU A 43 -0.62 5.42 16.26
CA GLU A 43 -1.78 4.74 15.68
C GLU A 43 -1.38 3.71 14.61
N MET A 44 -0.43 4.07 13.73
CA MET A 44 0.08 3.14 12.73
C MET A 44 0.84 1.97 13.37
N ILE A 45 1.71 2.21 14.35
CA ILE A 45 2.42 1.16 15.09
C ILE A 45 1.42 0.23 15.77
N GLN A 46 0.41 0.79 16.45
CA GLN A 46 -0.63 0.00 17.08
C GLN A 46 -1.45 -0.79 16.06
N LEU A 47 -1.83 -0.19 14.92
CA LEU A 47 -2.55 -0.88 13.86
C LEU A 47 -1.74 -2.07 13.32
N PHE A 48 -0.46 -1.87 12.98
CA PHE A 48 0.41 -2.95 12.52
C PHE A 48 0.58 -4.04 13.57
N ASN A 49 0.74 -3.66 14.84
CA ASN A 49 0.82 -4.63 15.94
C ASN A 49 -0.48 -5.41 16.11
N ARG A 50 -1.65 -4.76 16.06
CA ARG A 50 -2.96 -5.43 16.17
C ARG A 50 -3.16 -6.41 15.00
N VAL A 51 -2.88 -5.97 13.78
CA VAL A 51 -2.96 -6.80 12.55
C VAL A 51 -1.98 -7.98 12.62
N GLY A 52 -0.71 -7.72 12.92
CA GLY A 52 0.35 -8.72 12.99
C GLY A 52 0.15 -9.75 14.10
N ASN A 53 -0.50 -9.36 15.20
CA ASN A 53 -0.81 -10.26 16.31
C ASN A 53 -2.14 -11.02 16.15
N THR A 54 -2.91 -10.78 15.09
CA THR A 54 -4.07 -11.63 14.79
C THR A 54 -3.63 -13.09 14.61
N GLU A 55 -4.49 -14.02 14.99
CA GLU A 55 -4.22 -15.45 14.82
C GLU A 55 -3.99 -15.78 13.35
N ALA A 56 -4.83 -15.24 12.47
CA ALA A 56 -4.73 -15.39 11.01
C ALA A 56 -3.36 -15.00 10.45
N MET A 57 -2.87 -13.79 10.77
CA MET A 57 -1.60 -13.30 10.24
C MET A 57 -0.40 -14.09 10.80
N ARG A 58 -0.41 -14.42 12.09
CA ARG A 58 0.67 -15.24 12.68
C ARG A 58 0.69 -16.65 12.09
N SER A 59 -0.46 -17.28 11.87
CA SER A 59 -0.54 -18.58 11.21
C SER A 59 -0.05 -18.53 9.77
N LEU A 60 -0.39 -17.50 8.99
CA LEU A 60 0.15 -17.32 7.64
C LEU A 60 1.67 -17.14 7.65
N ILE A 61 2.20 -16.28 8.53
CA ILE A 61 3.65 -16.09 8.66
C ILE A 61 4.34 -17.40 9.03
N SER A 62 3.77 -18.19 9.95
CA SER A 62 4.29 -19.52 10.30
C SER A 62 4.27 -20.48 9.11
N LEU A 63 3.20 -20.47 8.30
CA LEU A 63 3.08 -21.32 7.11
C LEU A 63 4.16 -21.00 6.06
N TYR A 64 4.42 -19.73 5.79
CA TYR A 64 5.49 -19.31 4.85
C TYR A 64 6.91 -19.58 5.36
N LYS A 65 7.08 -19.87 6.66
CA LYS A 65 8.37 -20.28 7.23
C LYS A 65 8.64 -21.78 7.11
N ILE A 66 7.65 -22.58 6.68
CA ILE A 66 7.84 -24.01 6.47
C ILE A 66 8.57 -24.22 5.15
N ASN A 67 9.62 -25.04 5.17
CA ASN A 67 10.38 -25.38 3.97
C ASN A 67 9.48 -26.10 2.94
N GLU A 68 9.69 -25.80 1.66
CA GLU A 68 9.01 -26.44 0.54
C GLU A 68 7.46 -26.35 0.60
N VAL A 69 6.93 -25.25 1.12
CA VAL A 69 5.48 -25.02 1.16
C VAL A 69 4.88 -25.02 -0.26
N PRO A 70 3.82 -25.79 -0.56
CA PRO A 70 3.24 -25.92 -1.91
C PRO A 70 2.32 -24.75 -2.27
N LEU A 71 2.77 -23.53 -1.96
CA LEU A 71 2.04 -22.29 -2.21
C LEU A 71 2.79 -21.41 -3.21
N PRO A 72 2.08 -20.61 -4.01
CA PRO A 72 2.72 -19.65 -4.88
C PRO A 72 3.54 -18.66 -4.04
N LEU A 73 4.74 -18.37 -4.50
CA LEU A 73 5.55 -17.32 -3.89
C LEU A 73 4.92 -15.98 -4.22
N PHE A 74 4.29 -15.37 -3.23
CA PHE A 74 4.13 -13.93 -3.26
C PHE A 74 5.39 -13.33 -2.66
N SER A 75 6.23 -12.69 -3.49
CA SER A 75 7.40 -11.97 -3.02
C SER A 75 7.00 -10.70 -2.26
N PHE A 76 6.30 -10.82 -1.13
CA PHE A 76 5.94 -9.68 -0.30
C PHE A 76 7.05 -9.30 0.69
N THR A 77 8.08 -10.13 0.88
CA THR A 77 9.06 -9.94 1.97
C THR A 77 10.53 -10.07 1.60
N GLY A 78 10.87 -10.27 0.32
CA GLY A 78 12.29 -10.39 -0.09
C GLY A 78 13.04 -11.55 0.59
N VAL A 79 12.33 -12.54 1.13
CA VAL A 79 12.93 -13.76 1.65
C VAL A 79 13.09 -14.71 0.46
N ASP A 80 14.32 -14.86 -0.02
CA ASP A 80 14.71 -15.92 -0.94
C ASP A 80 14.47 -17.26 -0.23
N THR A 81 13.25 -17.77 -0.38
CA THR A 81 12.88 -19.09 0.10
C THR A 81 13.13 -20.06 -1.03
N ILE A 82 14.07 -20.97 -0.77
CA ILE A 82 14.43 -22.10 -1.62
C ILE A 82 13.18 -23.00 -1.70
N THR A 83 12.31 -22.73 -2.67
CA THR A 83 11.29 -23.69 -3.09
C THR A 83 11.84 -24.40 -4.31
N GLY A 84 11.71 -25.73 -4.38
CA GLY A 84 12.18 -26.53 -5.51
C GLY A 84 11.40 -26.31 -6.82
N TYR A 85 10.57 -25.26 -6.91
CA TYR A 85 9.76 -24.94 -8.08
C TYR A 85 10.36 -23.75 -8.83
N GLN A 86 10.81 -23.97 -10.07
CA GLN A 86 11.24 -22.88 -10.97
C GLN A 86 10.04 -22.02 -11.44
N THR A 87 8.85 -22.62 -11.51
CA THR A 87 7.54 -21.97 -11.78
C THR A 87 6.47 -22.71 -10.96
N TYR A 88 5.51 -21.98 -10.39
CA TYR A 88 4.46 -22.59 -9.57
C TYR A 88 3.36 -23.20 -10.46
N ASP A 89 3.06 -24.48 -10.27
CA ASP A 89 2.00 -25.19 -11.00
C ASP A 89 0.90 -25.63 -10.02
N PHE A 90 -0.19 -24.86 -9.98
CA PHE A 90 -1.32 -25.15 -9.10
C PHE A 90 -1.90 -26.54 -9.33
N GLN A 91 -1.96 -27.04 -10.58
CA GLN A 91 -2.53 -28.36 -10.84
C GLN A 91 -1.67 -29.48 -10.26
N LYS A 92 -0.35 -29.33 -10.27
CA LYS A 92 0.58 -30.29 -9.66
C LYS A 92 0.68 -30.16 -8.14
N SER A 93 0.49 -28.95 -7.61
CA SER A 93 0.55 -28.69 -6.16
C SER A 93 -0.73 -29.11 -5.41
N LYS A 94 -1.80 -29.44 -6.12
CA LYS A 94 -3.05 -29.94 -5.54
C LYS A 94 -2.84 -31.19 -4.68
N GLY A 95 -3.55 -31.25 -3.55
CA GLY A 95 -3.43 -32.33 -2.59
C GLY A 95 -3.66 -31.91 -1.15
N VAL A 96 -3.64 -32.90 -0.26
CA VAL A 96 -3.71 -32.72 1.19
C VAL A 96 -2.33 -32.95 1.80
N TYR A 97 -1.83 -31.94 2.49
CA TYR A 97 -0.49 -31.90 3.07
C TYR A 97 -0.60 -31.83 4.59
N TYR A 98 0.20 -32.65 5.26
CA TYR A 98 0.34 -32.65 6.71
C TYR A 98 1.75 -32.24 7.10
N PHE A 99 1.85 -31.36 8.09
CA PHE A 99 3.14 -31.04 8.68
C PHE A 99 3.69 -32.21 9.50
N GLN A 100 4.93 -32.58 9.20
CA GLN A 100 5.69 -33.59 9.93
C GLN A 100 6.80 -32.90 10.73
N ALA A 101 6.66 -32.92 12.06
CA ALA A 101 7.55 -32.19 12.97
C ALA A 101 8.98 -32.74 13.01
N ASP A 102 9.13 -34.05 12.84
CA ASP A 102 10.41 -34.76 12.75
C ASP A 102 11.24 -34.33 11.53
N LEU A 103 10.58 -34.04 10.42
CA LEU A 103 11.21 -33.63 9.17
C LEU A 103 11.14 -32.12 8.91
N ASN A 104 10.45 -31.37 9.78
CA ASN A 104 10.16 -29.94 9.64
C ASN A 104 9.69 -29.55 8.22
N ARG A 105 8.80 -30.36 7.63
CA ARG A 105 8.32 -30.18 6.25
C ARG A 105 6.88 -30.63 6.09
N LEU A 106 6.28 -30.27 4.96
CA LEU A 106 4.96 -30.74 4.56
C LEU A 106 5.08 -32.03 3.75
N VAL A 107 4.25 -33.03 4.07
CA VAL A 107 4.17 -34.28 3.32
C VAL A 107 2.78 -34.45 2.75
N LYS A 108 2.70 -34.68 1.44
CA LYS A 108 1.45 -34.99 0.73
C LYS A 108 0.95 -36.36 1.20
N ARG A 109 -0.29 -36.42 1.69
CA ARG A 109 -0.95 -37.64 2.21
C ARG A 109 -2.24 -38.00 1.48
N GLY A 110 -2.74 -37.14 0.60
CA GLY A 110 -3.94 -37.41 -0.18
C GLY A 110 -4.08 -36.49 -1.37
N GLU A 111 -5.00 -36.85 -2.26
CA GLU A 111 -5.38 -36.06 -3.42
C GLU A 111 -6.57 -35.13 -3.09
N SER A 112 -6.63 -33.99 -3.77
CA SER A 112 -7.72 -33.01 -3.64
C SER A 112 -7.69 -32.06 -4.83
N ASP A 113 -8.85 -31.51 -5.21
CA ASP A 113 -8.92 -30.43 -6.22
C ASP A 113 -8.38 -29.08 -5.71
N SER A 114 -7.94 -29.01 -4.46
CA SER A 114 -7.37 -27.83 -3.81
C SER A 114 -6.02 -28.16 -3.19
N VAL A 115 -5.25 -27.14 -2.82
CA VAL A 115 -4.09 -27.31 -1.92
C VAL A 115 -4.59 -27.14 -0.49
N ILE A 116 -4.62 -28.22 0.28
CA ILE A 116 -5.05 -28.23 1.67
C ILE A 116 -3.83 -28.50 2.55
N ILE A 117 -3.49 -27.57 3.44
CA ILE A 117 -2.33 -27.70 4.34
C ILE A 117 -2.83 -27.72 5.78
N LEU A 118 -2.47 -28.79 6.48
CA LEU A 118 -2.76 -29.00 7.90
C LEU A 118 -1.46 -28.89 8.68
N PHE A 119 -1.36 -27.88 9.53
CA PHE A 119 -0.13 -27.57 10.27
C PHE A 119 -0.42 -27.14 11.72
N PRO A 120 0.50 -27.46 12.65
CA PRO A 120 0.36 -27.03 14.03
C PRO A 120 0.62 -25.53 14.13
N PHE A 121 -0.22 -24.86 14.91
CA PHE A 121 -0.02 -23.49 15.34
C PHE A 121 -0.65 -23.38 16.72
N LYS A 122 -0.06 -22.58 17.63
CA LYS A 122 -0.67 -22.31 18.95
C LYS A 122 -1.90 -21.43 18.77
N SER A 123 -2.97 -22.06 18.31
CA SER A 123 -4.31 -21.51 18.17
C SER A 123 -5.00 -21.52 19.53
N ARG A 124 -5.94 -20.59 19.74
CA ARG A 124 -6.82 -20.63 20.93
C ARG A 124 -7.75 -21.84 20.95
N TYR A 125 -7.91 -22.52 19.82
CA TYR A 125 -8.85 -23.62 19.63
C TYR A 125 -8.20 -25.02 19.79
N ASP A 126 -6.93 -25.08 20.18
CA ASP A 126 -6.13 -26.33 20.34
C ASP A 126 -6.31 -27.33 19.18
N SER A 127 -6.43 -26.77 17.97
CA SER A 127 -6.70 -27.52 16.73
C SER A 127 -5.62 -27.23 15.70
N LEU A 128 -5.33 -28.20 14.84
CA LEU A 128 -4.52 -27.96 13.64
C LEU A 128 -5.16 -26.83 12.81
N ILE A 129 -4.30 -25.95 12.30
CA ILE A 129 -4.73 -24.93 11.35
C ILE A 129 -4.86 -25.58 9.99
N ARG A 130 -5.98 -25.30 9.31
CA ARG A 130 -6.25 -25.74 7.94
C ARG A 130 -6.21 -24.53 7.02
N PHE A 131 -5.17 -24.45 6.20
CA PHE A 131 -5.12 -23.53 5.07
C PHE A 131 -5.64 -24.24 3.81
N VAL A 132 -6.48 -23.57 3.04
CA VAL A 132 -7.03 -24.10 1.78
C VAL A 132 -6.85 -23.05 0.69
N LEU A 133 -6.06 -23.37 -0.34
CA LEU A 133 -6.03 -22.64 -1.61
C LEU A 133 -6.85 -23.42 -2.62
N SER A 134 -8.05 -22.91 -2.88
CA SER A 134 -9.06 -23.57 -3.71
C SER A 134 -9.05 -23.15 -5.17
N ASP A 135 -8.50 -21.97 -5.44
CA ASP A 135 -8.28 -21.49 -6.79
C ASP A 135 -6.99 -20.67 -6.86
N TYR A 136 -6.20 -20.90 -7.90
CA TYR A 136 -5.05 -20.08 -8.24
C TYR A 136 -4.81 -20.14 -9.75
N GLY A 137 -4.46 -19.00 -10.32
CA GLY A 137 -4.00 -18.90 -11.69
C GLY A 137 -3.09 -17.69 -11.82
N GLU A 138 -2.10 -17.83 -12.69
CA GLU A 138 -1.15 -16.79 -13.01
C GLU A 138 -0.98 -16.71 -14.53
N THR A 139 -0.61 -15.52 -15.00
CA THR A 139 -0.36 -15.26 -16.41
C THR A 139 0.94 -14.50 -16.57
N SER A 140 1.59 -14.67 -17.71
CA SER A 140 2.76 -13.88 -18.05
C SER A 140 2.33 -12.49 -18.50
N THR A 141 2.94 -11.46 -17.92
CA THR A 141 2.72 -10.06 -18.31
C THR A 141 3.64 -9.65 -19.46
N ALA A 142 3.41 -8.47 -20.05
CA ALA A 142 4.30 -7.91 -21.06
C ALA A 142 5.74 -7.69 -20.52
N LEU A 143 5.89 -7.59 -19.20
CA LEU A 143 7.17 -7.49 -18.51
C LEU A 143 7.83 -8.85 -18.23
N GLN A 144 7.30 -9.94 -18.81
CA GLN A 144 7.75 -11.31 -18.57
C GLN A 144 7.70 -11.75 -17.10
N MET A 145 6.96 -11.03 -16.26
CA MET A 145 6.70 -11.41 -14.88
C MET A 145 5.43 -12.25 -14.81
N MET A 146 5.47 -13.34 -14.04
CA MET A 146 4.26 -14.09 -13.68
C MET A 146 3.44 -13.25 -12.71
N PHE A 147 2.18 -13.02 -13.05
CA PHE A 147 1.28 -12.20 -12.27
C PHE A 147 0.02 -13.00 -11.89
N PRO A 148 -0.39 -13.03 -10.61
CA PRO A 148 -1.62 -13.69 -10.20
C PRO A 148 -2.83 -13.11 -10.94
N GLU A 149 -3.68 -13.95 -11.49
CA GLU A 149 -4.96 -13.56 -12.10
C GLU A 149 -6.14 -13.89 -11.21
N ARG A 150 -6.05 -14.96 -10.45
CA ARG A 150 -7.10 -15.40 -9.53
C ARG A 150 -6.49 -16.08 -8.34
N LEU A 151 -7.07 -15.85 -7.18
CA LEU A 151 -6.75 -16.58 -5.96
C LEU A 151 -7.97 -16.62 -5.05
N HIS A 152 -8.27 -17.80 -4.53
CA HIS A 152 -9.24 -17.99 -3.45
C HIS A 152 -8.63 -18.87 -2.35
N ALA A 153 -8.36 -18.24 -1.21
CA ALA A 153 -7.75 -18.91 -0.06
C ALA A 153 -8.54 -18.68 1.22
N THR A 154 -8.57 -19.69 2.08
CA THR A 154 -9.20 -19.63 3.40
C THR A 154 -8.31 -20.28 4.46
N LEU A 155 -8.44 -19.81 5.69
CA LEU A 155 -7.72 -20.35 6.85
C LEU A 155 -8.74 -20.66 7.96
N TYR A 156 -8.65 -21.85 8.54
CA TYR A 156 -9.52 -22.30 9.63
C TYR A 156 -8.73 -22.78 10.84
N ALA A 157 -9.29 -22.55 12.02
CA ALA A 157 -8.96 -23.25 13.26
C ALA A 157 -10.22 -24.00 13.72
N GLY A 158 -10.22 -25.33 13.61
CA GLY A 158 -11.44 -26.13 13.76
C GLY A 158 -12.52 -25.70 12.76
N SER A 159 -13.71 -25.34 13.26
CA SER A 159 -14.81 -24.80 12.45
C SER A 159 -14.75 -23.28 12.25
N THR A 160 -13.87 -22.57 12.95
CA THR A 160 -13.80 -21.10 12.91
C THR A 160 -12.94 -20.64 11.72
N MET A 161 -13.51 -19.82 10.85
CA MET A 161 -12.78 -19.19 9.76
C MET A 161 -11.98 -18.01 10.29
N LEU A 162 -10.65 -18.09 10.20
CA LEU A 162 -9.73 -17.04 10.63
C LEU A 162 -9.44 -16.04 9.51
N LEU A 163 -9.42 -16.50 8.25
CA LEU A 163 -9.07 -15.68 7.09
C LEU A 163 -9.81 -16.12 5.84
N LYS A 164 -10.20 -15.15 5.02
CA LYS A 164 -10.66 -15.34 3.64
C LYS A 164 -9.98 -14.33 2.74
N MET A 165 -9.36 -14.81 1.67
CA MET A 165 -8.70 -13.99 0.66
C MET A 165 -9.30 -14.32 -0.72
N ASN A 166 -9.73 -13.28 -1.43
CA ASN A 166 -10.16 -13.35 -2.81
C ASN A 166 -9.39 -12.32 -3.60
N PHE A 167 -8.71 -12.75 -4.65
CA PHE A 167 -8.03 -11.88 -5.58
C PHE A 167 -8.49 -12.22 -6.99
N GLN A 168 -8.74 -11.18 -7.78
CA GLN A 168 -9.03 -11.30 -9.19
C GLN A 168 -8.36 -10.16 -9.94
N ALA A 169 -7.65 -10.49 -11.00
CA ALA A 169 -7.13 -9.54 -11.96
C ALA A 169 -7.62 -9.86 -13.37
N THR A 170 -7.69 -8.83 -14.20
CA THR A 170 -7.88 -8.96 -15.64
C THR A 170 -6.71 -8.31 -16.32
N ILE A 171 -6.00 -9.06 -17.15
CA ILE A 171 -4.87 -8.55 -17.91
C ILE A 171 -5.34 -8.13 -19.30
N LYS A 172 -4.93 -6.94 -19.76
CA LYS A 172 -5.11 -6.47 -21.14
C LYS A 172 -3.80 -5.89 -21.64
N HIS A 173 -3.44 -6.20 -22.89
CA HIS A 173 -2.16 -5.75 -23.48
C HIS A 173 -0.95 -6.08 -22.58
N GLY A 174 -0.99 -7.24 -21.91
CA GLY A 174 0.05 -7.67 -20.98
C GLY A 174 0.17 -6.87 -19.68
N MET A 175 -0.82 -6.04 -19.32
CA MET A 175 -0.82 -5.24 -18.08
C MET A 175 -2.11 -5.41 -17.27
N PRO A 176 -2.06 -5.25 -15.93
CA PRO A 176 -3.26 -5.26 -15.10
C PRO A 176 -4.25 -4.15 -15.50
N ALA A 177 -5.37 -4.56 -16.09
CA ALA A 177 -6.48 -3.68 -16.47
C ALA A 177 -7.43 -3.42 -15.31
N LYS A 178 -7.63 -4.45 -14.48
CA LYS A 178 -8.49 -4.43 -13.30
C LYS A 178 -7.89 -5.35 -12.26
N ILE A 179 -7.86 -4.92 -11.00
CA ILE A 179 -7.57 -5.78 -9.84
C ILE A 179 -8.69 -5.58 -8.83
N LEU A 180 -9.15 -6.65 -8.22
CA LEU A 180 -10.01 -6.68 -7.05
C LEU A 180 -9.38 -7.63 -6.05
N TRP A 181 -9.00 -7.11 -4.89
CA TRP A 181 -8.50 -7.91 -3.80
C TRP A 181 -9.33 -7.63 -2.56
N HIS A 182 -9.81 -8.70 -1.94
CA HIS A 182 -10.60 -8.65 -0.73
C HIS A 182 -10.05 -9.65 0.27
N LEU A 183 -9.60 -9.12 1.41
CA LEU A 183 -9.04 -9.89 2.51
C LEU A 183 -9.86 -9.61 3.77
N VAL A 184 -10.36 -10.67 4.39
CA VAL A 184 -11.11 -10.63 5.67
C VAL A 184 -10.37 -11.50 6.67
N PHE A 185 -10.07 -10.93 7.84
CA PHE A 185 -9.39 -11.63 8.92
C PHE A 185 -9.66 -10.92 10.25
N ALA A 186 -9.92 -11.68 11.32
CA ALA A 186 -10.38 -11.11 12.59
C ALA A 186 -11.50 -10.06 12.34
N ASP A 187 -11.39 -8.87 12.94
CA ASP A 187 -12.35 -7.77 12.74
C ASP A 187 -11.99 -6.85 11.56
N TYR A 188 -11.00 -7.24 10.73
CA TYR A 188 -10.51 -6.45 9.62
C TYR A 188 -11.10 -6.86 8.28
N ASN A 189 -11.39 -5.84 7.47
CA ASN A 189 -11.81 -5.98 6.07
C ASN A 189 -10.97 -5.03 5.21
N LEU A 190 -10.07 -5.62 4.43
CA LEU A 190 -9.19 -4.92 3.50
C LEU A 190 -9.71 -5.11 2.08
N ARG A 191 -9.90 -4.02 1.36
CA ARG A 191 -10.29 -4.00 -0.05
C ARG A 191 -9.31 -3.16 -0.84
N LEU A 192 -8.72 -3.76 -1.86
CA LEU A 192 -7.96 -3.06 -2.89
C LEU A 192 -8.68 -3.21 -4.22
N SER A 193 -8.83 -2.10 -4.93
CA SER A 193 -9.30 -2.11 -6.31
C SER A 193 -8.34 -1.32 -7.19
N MET A 194 -8.05 -1.85 -8.36
CA MET A 194 -7.29 -1.15 -9.40
C MET A 194 -8.14 -1.13 -10.68
N LYS A 195 -8.11 -0.01 -11.40
CA LYS A 195 -8.64 0.10 -12.75
C LYS A 195 -7.70 0.93 -13.61
N THR A 196 -7.31 0.38 -14.75
CA THR A 196 -6.49 1.04 -15.76
C THR A 196 -7.35 1.35 -16.98
N ARG A 197 -7.37 2.62 -17.38
CA ARG A 197 -7.96 3.05 -18.66
C ARG A 197 -6.83 3.17 -19.68
N PHE A 198 -6.76 2.23 -20.61
CA PHE A 198 -5.79 2.26 -21.70
C PHE A 198 -6.21 3.26 -22.79
N MET A 199 -5.23 3.99 -23.29
CA MET A 199 -5.24 4.84 -24.48
C MET A 199 -4.07 4.38 -25.36
N ARG A 200 -4.00 4.82 -26.62
CA ARG A 200 -3.05 4.28 -27.62
C ARG A 200 -1.62 4.08 -27.12
N THR A 201 -1.04 5.07 -26.45
CA THR A 201 0.35 5.04 -25.97
C THR A 201 0.48 5.26 -24.45
N LYS A 202 -0.65 5.35 -23.74
CA LYS A 202 -0.67 5.68 -22.30
C LYS A 202 -1.84 5.03 -21.59
N GLY A 203 -1.67 4.76 -20.30
CA GLY A 203 -2.72 4.31 -19.40
C GLY A 203 -2.91 5.30 -18.25
N VAL A 204 -4.13 5.39 -17.73
CA VAL A 204 -4.38 6.03 -16.43
C VAL A 204 -4.85 4.97 -15.46
N THR A 205 -4.05 4.72 -14.43
CA THR A 205 -4.32 3.72 -13.40
C THR A 205 -4.83 4.41 -12.14
N LYS A 206 -5.98 3.94 -11.65
CA LYS A 206 -6.54 4.32 -10.36
C LYS A 206 -6.49 3.12 -9.43
N VAL A 207 -5.94 3.30 -8.24
CA VAL A 207 -5.90 2.32 -7.15
C VAL A 207 -6.63 2.91 -5.96
N SER A 208 -7.54 2.15 -5.38
CA SER A 208 -8.22 2.50 -4.13
C SER A 208 -8.01 1.38 -3.12
N LEU A 209 -7.55 1.72 -1.94
CA LEU A 209 -7.29 0.85 -0.80
C LEU A 209 -8.15 1.32 0.37
N VAL A 210 -8.92 0.41 0.97
CA VAL A 210 -9.72 0.68 2.15
C VAL A 210 -9.51 -0.44 3.15
N MET A 211 -9.15 -0.09 4.38
CA MET A 211 -9.10 -0.99 5.52
C MET A 211 -10.11 -0.55 6.56
N LYS A 212 -10.96 -1.49 6.98
CA LYS A 212 -11.91 -1.29 8.08
C LYS A 212 -11.59 -2.21 9.24
N GLU A 213 -11.72 -1.72 10.45
CA GLU A 213 -11.69 -2.47 11.71
C GLU A 213 -13.09 -2.36 12.33
N SER A 214 -13.78 -3.47 12.57
CA SER A 214 -15.17 -3.48 13.10
C SER A 214 -16.11 -2.53 12.31
N ASN A 215 -16.03 -2.58 10.98
CA ASN A 215 -16.75 -1.71 10.03
C ASN A 215 -16.39 -0.21 10.03
N LYS A 216 -15.46 0.24 10.88
CA LYS A 216 -14.97 1.63 10.89
C LYS A 216 -13.72 1.76 10.02
N PRO A 217 -13.63 2.76 9.12
CA PRO A 217 -12.43 2.96 8.31
C PRO A 217 -11.25 3.37 9.19
N VAL A 218 -10.14 2.64 9.07
CA VAL A 218 -8.87 2.92 9.77
C VAL A 218 -7.77 3.39 8.82
N LEU A 219 -7.87 3.01 7.54
CA LEU A 219 -7.00 3.47 6.47
C LEU A 219 -7.80 3.58 5.18
N ASN A 220 -7.66 4.70 4.49
CA ASN A 220 -8.11 4.88 3.11
C ASN A 220 -6.95 5.42 2.28
N GLY A 221 -6.79 4.93 1.05
CA GLY A 221 -5.75 5.39 0.14
C GLY A 221 -6.25 5.37 -1.29
N ASP A 222 -6.07 6.46 -2.00
CA ASP A 222 -6.37 6.58 -3.42
C ASP A 222 -5.11 7.04 -4.16
N ILE A 223 -4.74 6.31 -5.21
CA ILE A 223 -3.62 6.63 -6.09
C ILE A 223 -4.16 6.73 -7.50
N THR A 224 -3.90 7.85 -8.16
CA THR A 224 -4.05 7.99 -9.61
C THR A 224 -2.67 8.24 -10.21
N THR A 225 -2.28 7.45 -11.20
CA THR A 225 -0.99 7.60 -11.90
C THR A 225 -1.18 7.42 -13.39
N GLU A 226 -0.44 8.19 -14.17
CA GLU A 226 -0.26 7.91 -15.59
C GLU A 226 0.78 6.80 -15.74
N VAL A 227 0.52 5.84 -16.62
CA VAL A 227 1.40 4.70 -16.91
C VAL A 227 1.74 4.75 -18.39
N ILE A 228 3.02 4.81 -18.69
CA ILE A 228 3.54 4.83 -20.06
C ILE A 228 4.40 3.59 -20.24
N VAL A 229 4.21 2.92 -21.37
CA VAL A 229 5.11 1.84 -21.80
C VAL A 229 6.15 2.48 -22.69
N THR A 230 7.42 2.38 -22.31
CA THR A 230 8.51 2.91 -23.12
C THR A 230 8.82 1.98 -24.29
N ASP A 231 9.61 2.48 -25.26
CA ASP A 231 10.08 1.68 -26.40
C ASP A 231 10.90 0.45 -25.98
N ASN A 232 11.50 0.49 -24.77
CA ASN A 232 12.24 -0.62 -24.18
C ASN A 232 11.36 -1.59 -23.37
N ASN A 233 10.03 -1.54 -23.54
CA ASN A 233 9.05 -2.29 -22.77
C ASN A 233 9.13 -2.08 -21.24
N THR A 234 9.61 -0.91 -20.78
CA THR A 234 9.60 -0.59 -19.34
C THR A 234 8.36 0.21 -18.97
N LEU A 235 7.86 0.01 -17.75
CA LEU A 235 6.76 0.78 -17.20
C LEU A 235 7.27 2.04 -16.51
N VAL A 236 6.82 3.19 -16.99
CA VAL A 236 7.10 4.47 -16.34
C VAL A 236 5.80 5.06 -15.80
N PHE A 237 5.82 5.33 -14.49
CA PHE A 237 4.69 5.86 -13.76
C PHE A 237 4.83 7.37 -13.59
N ASN A 238 4.31 8.13 -14.54
CA ASN A 238 4.28 9.58 -14.52
C ASN A 238 3.05 10.10 -13.77
N LYS A 239 3.07 11.40 -13.47
CA LYS A 239 1.96 12.18 -12.91
C LYS A 239 1.16 11.46 -11.83
N LYS A 240 1.50 11.70 -10.57
CA LYS A 240 0.91 10.98 -9.44
C LYS A 240 0.02 11.90 -8.65
N LYS A 241 -1.19 11.43 -8.33
CA LYS A 241 -2.02 11.97 -7.27
C LYS A 241 -2.25 10.88 -6.24
N ILE A 242 -1.79 11.08 -5.02
CA ILE A 242 -1.94 10.15 -3.91
C ILE A 242 -2.67 10.89 -2.79
N ASP A 243 -3.77 10.33 -2.32
CA ASP A 243 -4.50 10.78 -1.15
C ASP A 243 -4.56 9.61 -0.17
N VAL A 244 -3.98 9.77 1.03
CA VAL A 244 -4.01 8.75 2.09
C VAL A 244 -4.60 9.36 3.34
N GLU A 245 -5.59 8.71 3.93
CA GLU A 245 -6.19 9.09 5.20
C GLU A 245 -6.00 7.98 6.22
N VAL A 246 -5.35 8.34 7.33
CA VAL A 246 -5.20 7.50 8.52
C VAL A 246 -5.31 8.43 9.71
N TYR A 247 -6.11 8.06 10.71
CA TYR A 247 -6.29 8.91 11.88
C TYR A 247 -4.94 9.28 12.56
N PRO A 248 -4.70 10.55 12.93
CA PRO A 248 -5.55 11.74 12.75
C PRO A 248 -5.22 12.61 11.51
N ILE A 249 -4.46 12.10 10.54
CA ILE A 249 -3.91 12.90 9.43
C ILE A 249 -4.45 12.50 8.05
N LYS A 250 -4.31 13.42 7.11
CA LYS A 250 -4.51 13.22 5.68
C LYS A 250 -3.24 13.63 4.96
N ILE A 251 -2.74 12.76 4.12
CA ILE A 251 -1.56 12.95 3.30
C ILE A 251 -2.02 13.14 1.86
N ARG A 252 -1.52 14.20 1.20
CA ARG A 252 -1.77 14.45 -0.22
C ARG A 252 -0.46 14.67 -0.94
N LEU A 253 -0.18 13.86 -1.96
CA LEU A 253 0.90 14.08 -2.91
C LEU A 253 0.30 14.31 -4.29
N GLN A 254 0.62 15.45 -4.89
CA GLN A 254 0.43 15.69 -6.31
C GLN A 254 1.81 15.91 -6.93
N SER A 255 2.16 15.15 -7.95
CA SER A 255 3.45 15.25 -8.63
C SER A 255 3.22 15.26 -10.12
N ASP A 256 3.67 16.30 -10.80
CA ASP A 256 3.70 16.41 -12.27
C ASP A 256 5.10 16.06 -12.82
N TYR A 257 6.02 15.60 -11.96
CA TYR A 257 7.36 15.19 -12.35
C TYR A 257 7.32 14.03 -13.36
N SER A 258 8.03 14.20 -14.48
CA SER A 258 8.19 13.18 -15.53
C SER A 258 9.49 12.43 -15.31
N PHE A 259 9.39 11.14 -14.97
CA PHE A 259 10.57 10.28 -14.81
C PHE A 259 11.28 9.98 -16.14
N LEU A 260 10.64 10.29 -17.27
CA LEU A 260 11.24 10.15 -18.61
C LEU A 260 12.15 11.31 -18.98
N GLU A 261 11.88 12.51 -18.47
CA GLU A 261 12.54 13.76 -18.89
C GLU A 261 13.55 14.27 -17.86
N GLY A 262 13.43 13.85 -16.60
CA GLY A 262 14.27 14.34 -15.51
C GLY A 262 15.68 13.76 -15.50
N LYS A 263 16.67 14.62 -15.25
CA LYS A 263 18.08 14.20 -15.09
C LYS A 263 18.33 13.74 -13.65
N PRO A 264 19.06 12.62 -13.42
CA PRO A 264 19.36 12.16 -12.07
C PRO A 264 20.10 13.17 -11.19
N SER A 265 20.94 14.03 -11.79
CA SER A 265 21.72 15.07 -11.11
C SER A 265 20.87 16.09 -10.36
N ASP A 266 19.67 16.37 -10.87
CA ASP A 266 18.80 17.43 -10.37
C ASP A 266 17.51 16.90 -9.75
N PHE A 267 17.39 15.58 -9.58
CA PHE A 267 16.18 14.88 -9.15
C PHE A 267 15.49 15.56 -7.97
N PHE A 268 16.22 15.83 -6.87
CA PHE A 268 15.62 16.42 -5.67
C PHE A 268 15.05 17.82 -5.91
N SER A 269 15.78 18.66 -6.65
CA SER A 269 15.36 20.02 -6.99
C SER A 269 14.14 19.99 -7.91
N GLU A 270 14.20 19.21 -8.98
CA GLU A 270 13.14 19.11 -9.97
C GLU A 270 11.89 18.41 -9.43
N PHE A 271 12.06 17.36 -8.63
CA PHE A 271 10.94 16.66 -7.99
C PHE A 271 10.22 17.60 -7.03
N ASN A 272 10.94 18.30 -6.14
CA ASN A 272 10.34 19.22 -5.18
C ASN A 272 9.70 20.44 -5.86
N ARG A 273 10.23 20.88 -7.02
CA ARG A 273 9.63 21.96 -7.82
C ARG A 273 8.33 21.54 -8.48
N ASN A 274 8.26 20.28 -8.94
CA ASN A 274 7.13 19.73 -9.69
C ASN A 274 6.18 18.88 -8.84
N SER A 275 6.36 18.84 -7.52
CA SER A 275 5.55 18.03 -6.61
C SER A 275 5.14 18.82 -5.38
N SER A 276 3.92 18.57 -4.93
CA SER A 276 3.35 19.09 -3.70
C SER A 276 2.97 17.92 -2.81
N PHE A 277 3.74 17.71 -1.74
CA PHE A 277 3.48 16.69 -0.74
C PHE A 277 3.09 17.40 0.56
N LYS A 278 1.82 17.32 0.94
CA LYS A 278 1.25 18.05 2.07
C LYS A 278 0.62 17.11 3.10
N ILE A 279 0.75 17.46 4.37
CA ILE A 279 0.07 16.77 5.48
C ILE A 279 -0.95 17.71 6.10
N TYR A 280 -2.15 17.19 6.36
CA TYR A 280 -3.26 17.90 6.99
C TYR A 280 -3.77 17.12 8.18
N ASN A 281 -4.39 17.80 9.14
CA ASN A 281 -5.20 17.11 10.15
C ASN A 281 -6.58 16.71 9.57
N LYS A 282 -7.39 15.99 10.36
CA LYS A 282 -8.76 15.60 9.93
C LYS A 282 -9.67 16.78 9.57
N SER A 283 -9.48 17.93 10.20
CA SER A 283 -10.21 19.18 9.91
C SER A 283 -9.66 19.94 8.69
N ASN A 284 -8.80 19.31 7.88
CA ASN A 284 -8.16 19.86 6.69
C ASN A 284 -7.29 21.11 6.94
N ARG A 285 -6.80 21.33 8.17
CA ARG A 285 -5.80 22.36 8.45
C ARG A 285 -4.41 21.84 8.05
N LEU A 286 -3.65 22.66 7.32
CA LEU A 286 -2.30 22.31 6.87
C LEU A 286 -1.36 22.16 8.08
N MET A 287 -0.71 21.01 8.19
CA MET A 287 0.31 20.74 9.22
C MET A 287 1.71 21.11 8.74
N GLY A 288 1.98 20.95 7.44
CA GLY A 288 3.26 21.21 6.81
C GLY A 288 3.41 20.43 5.49
N ASP A 289 4.56 20.65 4.84
CA ASP A 289 4.92 20.05 3.56
C ASP A 289 6.08 19.06 3.74
N ILE A 290 6.16 18.05 2.88
CA ILE A 290 7.30 17.13 2.80
C ILE A 290 8.15 17.49 1.58
N LYS A 291 9.46 17.62 1.77
CA LYS A 291 10.43 17.74 0.68
C LYS A 291 11.45 16.61 0.72
N PHE A 292 11.89 16.19 -0.46
CA PHE A 292 12.93 15.17 -0.59
C PHE A 292 14.29 15.85 -0.61
N THR A 293 15.25 15.37 0.18
CA THR A 293 16.62 15.87 0.18
C THR A 293 17.63 14.73 0.12
N ARG A 294 18.85 15.05 -0.31
CA ARG A 294 20.04 14.23 -0.04
C ARG A 294 20.63 14.72 1.28
N LEU A 295 21.02 13.79 2.15
CA LEU A 295 21.85 14.12 3.32
C LEU A 295 23.31 13.85 2.97
N ASP A 296 24.20 14.77 3.32
CA ASP A 296 25.64 14.60 3.10
C ASP A 296 26.15 13.36 3.84
N GLY A 297 26.88 12.49 3.13
CA GLY A 297 27.41 11.23 3.67
C GLY A 297 26.45 10.03 3.63
N LEU A 298 25.20 10.19 3.16
CA LEU A 298 24.26 9.09 2.96
C LEU A 298 23.76 9.04 1.51
N ASP A 299 24.01 7.93 0.82
CA ASP A 299 23.44 7.65 -0.52
C ASP A 299 21.97 7.17 -0.42
N ARG A 300 21.12 7.95 0.25
CA ARG A 300 19.69 7.69 0.33
C ARG A 300 18.85 8.97 0.27
N VAL A 301 17.63 8.82 -0.25
CA VAL A 301 16.59 9.86 -0.20
C VAL A 301 16.17 10.06 1.25
N ASN A 302 16.14 11.30 1.71
CA ASN A 302 15.60 11.67 3.02
C ASN A 302 14.32 12.52 2.89
N LEU A 303 13.41 12.39 3.86
CA LEU A 303 12.16 13.14 3.92
C LEU A 303 12.24 14.24 4.98
N MET A 304 12.21 15.50 4.55
CA MET A 304 12.17 16.65 5.46
C MET A 304 10.74 17.16 5.58
N PHE A 305 10.27 17.36 6.81
CA PHE A 305 9.01 18.02 7.11
C PHE A 305 9.24 19.51 7.35
N ILE A 306 8.54 20.35 6.59
CA ILE A 306 8.63 21.82 6.66
C ILE A 306 7.33 22.33 7.26
N TYR A 307 7.43 22.93 8.44
CA TYR A 307 6.30 23.52 9.13
C TYR A 307 5.88 24.86 8.49
N PRO A 308 4.64 25.31 8.74
CA PRO A 308 4.15 26.61 8.25
C PRO A 308 4.97 27.82 8.73
N ASP A 309 5.70 27.70 9.84
CA ASP A 309 6.61 28.72 10.37
C ASP A 309 8.00 28.72 9.70
N GLY A 310 8.23 27.81 8.76
CA GLY A 310 9.49 27.63 8.04
C GLY A 310 10.53 26.75 8.76
N SER A 311 10.26 26.30 9.99
CA SER A 311 11.13 25.34 10.66
C SER A 311 11.10 23.99 9.96
N VAL A 312 12.19 23.23 10.06
CA VAL A 312 12.38 21.98 9.31
C VAL A 312 12.84 20.88 10.26
N GLU A 313 12.24 19.69 10.12
CA GLU A 313 12.62 18.50 10.89
C GLU A 313 12.74 17.29 9.95
N ASN A 314 13.62 16.35 10.30
CA ASN A 314 13.73 15.09 9.58
C ASN A 314 12.58 14.16 9.98
N LEU A 315 11.78 13.73 9.00
CA LEU A 315 10.60 12.92 9.26
C LEU A 315 10.94 11.53 9.78
N GLU A 316 12.10 10.97 9.40
CA GLU A 316 12.56 9.67 9.92
C GLU A 316 12.87 9.70 11.42
N ASP A 317 13.23 10.86 11.96
CA ASP A 317 13.52 11.03 13.39
C ASP A 317 12.23 11.19 14.21
N MET A 318 11.13 11.56 13.55
CA MET A 318 9.83 11.78 14.17
C MET A 318 8.88 10.59 14.04
N LEU A 319 8.95 9.85 12.93
CA LEU A 319 8.02 8.78 12.57
C LEU A 319 8.79 7.48 12.32
N LEU A 320 8.65 6.50 13.22
CA LEU A 320 9.22 5.17 13.02
C LEU A 320 8.68 4.52 11.75
N VAL A 321 7.42 4.77 11.41
CA VAL A 321 6.80 4.21 10.20
C VAL A 321 7.45 4.76 8.93
N ALA A 322 7.80 6.04 8.89
CA ALA A 322 8.51 6.63 7.74
C ALA A 322 9.88 5.96 7.56
N ARG A 323 10.60 5.76 8.67
CA ARG A 323 11.87 5.03 8.68
C ARG A 323 11.71 3.59 8.19
N THR A 324 10.66 2.88 8.60
CA THR A 324 10.41 1.51 8.12
C THR A 324 10.13 1.48 6.61
N ILE A 325 9.28 2.37 6.09
CA ILE A 325 8.93 2.42 4.67
C ILE A 325 10.15 2.73 3.80
N LEU A 326 10.96 3.72 4.18
CA LEU A 326 12.15 4.11 3.42
C LEU A 326 13.27 3.05 3.48
N ASN A 327 13.32 2.26 4.56
CA ASN A 327 14.28 1.17 4.72
C ASN A 327 13.77 -0.18 4.20
N MET A 328 12.53 -0.27 3.68
CA MET A 328 12.15 -1.37 2.81
C MET A 328 12.96 -1.23 1.53
N LYS A 329 14.18 -1.79 1.52
CA LYS A 329 15.02 -1.86 0.33
C LYS A 329 14.15 -2.35 -0.83
N ILE A 330 14.07 -1.55 -1.90
CA ILE A 330 13.98 -2.12 -3.24
C ILE A 330 15.22 -2.99 -3.34
N VAL A 331 15.05 -4.29 -3.15
CA VAL A 331 16.12 -5.26 -3.38
C VAL A 331 16.52 -5.07 -4.83
N ASN A 332 17.63 -4.35 -5.02
CA ASN A 332 18.31 -4.28 -6.30
C ASN A 332 18.65 -5.72 -6.68
N THR A 333 17.87 -6.31 -7.57
CA THR A 333 18.31 -7.37 -8.48
C THR A 333 19.39 -6.78 -9.37
N ASN A 334 20.60 -6.67 -8.82
CA ASN A 334 21.86 -6.53 -9.55
C ASN A 334 22.95 -7.12 -8.65
N LYS A 335 22.96 -8.45 -8.60
CA LYS A 335 24.17 -9.25 -8.45
C LYS A 335 24.14 -10.30 -9.56
N PHE A 336 24.53 -9.88 -10.75
CA PHE A 336 25.33 -10.71 -11.63
C PHE A 336 26.76 -10.16 -11.57
#